data_AF-A0A2W6CG25-F1
#
_entry.id   AF-A0A2W6CG25-F1
#
_cell.length_a   1.000
_cell.length_b   1.000
_cell.length_c   1.000
_cell.angle_alpha   90.00
_cell.angle_beta   90.00
_cell.angle_gamma   90.00
#
_symmetry.space_group_name_H-M   'P 1'
#
loop_
_entity.id
_entity.type
_entity.pdbx_description
1 polymer ?
#
loop_
_entity_poly.entity_id
_entity_poly.type
_entity_poly.pdbx_seq_one_letter_code
_entity_poly.pdbx_strand_id
1 'polypeptide(L)'
;MQATIPGIYVDAAVSRQVSDGVREMQSLAGSGQLRRTVVFGLGTNGGFGLDQLNQVFAVAAGRHVVVVTSHCPYCGWTAGNNAMIHANCTAARKCTVADFQALANANPGWFVGDGVHMPIGGAGAQAYARVILAAL
;
A
#
# COMPACT_ATOMS: atom_id res chain seq x y z
N MET A 1 5.07 -11.15 4.17
CA MET A 1 3.98 -10.56 4.97
C MET A 1 3.70 -11.36 6.24
N GLN A 2 3.03 -12.51 6.19
CA GLN A 2 2.63 -13.26 7.41
C GLN A 2 3.79 -13.67 8.31
N ALA A 3 4.92 -14.12 7.73
CA ALA A 3 6.12 -14.45 8.50
C ALA A 3 6.76 -13.24 9.20
N THR A 4 6.57 -12.03 8.67
CA THR A 4 7.17 -10.78 9.19
C THR A 4 6.24 -10.05 10.15
N ILE A 5 4.92 -10.16 9.92
CA ILE A 5 3.87 -9.50 10.70
C ILE A 5 2.90 -10.59 11.17
N PRO A 6 3.21 -11.30 12.27
CA PRO A 6 2.37 -12.37 12.77
C PRO A 6 0.94 -11.89 13.04
N GLY A 7 -0.05 -12.68 12.61
CA GLY A 7 -1.47 -12.36 12.78
C GLY A 7 -2.05 -11.38 11.76
N ILE A 8 -1.28 -10.87 10.80
CA ILE A 8 -1.82 -10.03 9.71
C ILE A 8 -2.86 -10.78 8.87
N TYR A 9 -3.95 -10.09 8.55
CA TYR A 9 -4.91 -10.52 7.53
C TYR A 9 -4.50 -9.88 6.21
N VAL A 10 -4.26 -10.68 5.18
CA VAL A 10 -3.81 -10.22 3.87
C VAL A 10 -4.90 -10.51 2.86
N ASP A 11 -5.44 -9.45 2.27
CA ASP A 11 -6.33 -9.50 1.12
C ASP A 11 -5.63 -8.80 -0.06
N ALA A 12 -5.09 -9.61 -0.97
CA ALA A 12 -4.36 -9.14 -2.15
C ALA A 12 -4.85 -9.88 -3.39
N ALA A 13 -5.04 -9.13 -4.49
CA ALA A 13 -5.42 -9.68 -5.78
C ALA A 13 -4.60 -9.03 -6.90
N VAL A 14 -4.24 -9.82 -7.91
CA VAL A 14 -3.59 -9.34 -9.13
C VAL A 14 -4.50 -8.32 -9.83
N SER A 15 -3.92 -7.26 -10.38
CA SER A 15 -4.62 -6.21 -11.13
C SER A 15 -5.69 -5.41 -10.36
N ARG A 16 -5.79 -5.56 -9.03
CA ARG A 16 -6.73 -4.78 -8.22
C ARG A 16 -6.45 -3.28 -8.34
N GLN A 17 -7.49 -2.51 -8.66
CA GLN A 17 -7.43 -1.04 -8.66
C GLN A 17 -7.86 -0.47 -7.29
N VAL A 18 -7.54 0.81 -7.05
CA VAL A 18 -7.87 1.50 -5.80
C VAL A 18 -9.37 1.50 -5.51
N SER A 19 -10.22 1.71 -6.53
CA SER A 19 -11.68 1.65 -6.40
C SER A 19 -12.17 0.30 -5.88
N ASP A 20 -11.62 -0.80 -6.40
CA ASP A 20 -11.97 -2.15 -5.96
C ASP A 20 -11.49 -2.39 -4.52
N GLY A 21 -10.27 -1.93 -4.19
CA GLY A 21 -9.75 -2.00 -2.83
C GLY A 21 -10.59 -1.24 -1.80
N VAL A 22 -11.13 -0.07 -2.17
CA VAL A 22 -12.07 0.67 -1.32
C VAL A 22 -13.35 -0.15 -1.09
N ARG A 23 -13.89 -0.82 -2.12
CA ARG A 23 -15.07 -1.69 -1.97
C ARG A 23 -14.80 -2.87 -1.03
N GLU A 24 -13.64 -3.51 -1.13
CA GLU A 24 -13.32 -4.61 -0.20
C GLU A 24 -13.09 -4.13 1.23
N MET A 25 -12.49 -2.96 1.39
CA MET A 25 -12.38 -2.36 2.71
C MET A 25 -13.76 -2.00 3.29
N GLN A 26 -14.72 -1.54 2.46
CA GLN A 26 -16.11 -1.31 2.88
C GLN A 26 -16.79 -2.61 3.29
N SER A 27 -16.61 -3.70 2.53
CA SER A 27 -17.14 -5.02 2.86
C SER A 27 -16.60 -5.53 4.21
N LEU A 28 -15.29 -5.39 4.45
CA LEU A 28 -14.66 -5.72 5.73
C LEU A 28 -15.18 -4.83 6.87
N ALA A 29 -15.42 -3.54 6.61
CA ALA A 29 -15.97 -2.63 7.61
C ALA A 29 -17.41 -3.01 7.98
N GLY A 30 -18.26 -3.27 6.97
CA GLY A 30 -19.66 -3.64 7.15
C GLY A 30 -19.87 -4.99 7.83
N SER A 31 -18.92 -5.92 7.68
CA SER A 31 -18.92 -7.21 8.38
C SER A 31 -18.18 -7.21 9.73
N GLY A 32 -17.70 -6.05 10.20
CA GLY A 32 -16.97 -5.94 11.47
C GLY A 32 -15.56 -6.54 11.46
N GLN A 33 -15.03 -6.89 10.29
CA GLN A 33 -13.72 -7.52 10.11
C GLN A 33 -12.59 -6.52 9.85
N LEU A 34 -12.91 -5.24 9.57
CA LEU A 34 -11.90 -4.21 9.37
C LEU A 34 -11.19 -3.86 10.69
N ARG A 35 -9.92 -4.28 10.78
CA ARG A 35 -9.09 -4.19 11.99
C ARG A 35 -8.64 -2.77 12.29
N ARG A 36 -8.10 -2.57 13.50
CA ARG A 36 -7.65 -1.27 14.03
C ARG A 36 -6.59 -0.54 13.19
N THR A 37 -5.81 -1.30 12.42
CA THR A 37 -4.79 -0.79 11.50
C THR A 37 -5.04 -1.39 10.12
N VAL A 38 -5.06 -0.55 9.10
CA VAL A 38 -5.27 -0.91 7.70
C VAL A 38 -4.00 -0.61 6.93
N VAL A 39 -3.47 -1.61 6.21
CA VAL A 39 -2.37 -1.40 5.26
C VAL A 39 -2.96 -1.28 3.87
N PHE A 40 -2.78 -0.14 3.22
CA PHE A 40 -3.26 0.15 1.88
C PHE A 40 -2.09 0.16 0.88
N GLY A 41 -1.89 -0.95 0.19
CA GLY A 41 -0.80 -1.18 -0.77
C GLY A 41 -1.25 -1.20 -2.23
N LEU A 42 -2.13 -0.28 -2.64
CA LEU A 42 -2.61 -0.14 -4.02
C LEU A 42 -2.07 1.15 -4.66
N GLY A 43 -1.99 1.17 -5.99
CA GLY A 43 -1.47 2.29 -6.77
C GLY A 43 -0.51 1.90 -7.89
N THR A 44 -0.01 0.66 -7.89
CA THR A 44 0.80 0.12 -8.99
C THR A 44 -0.01 -0.07 -10.27
N ASN A 45 -1.25 -0.58 -10.16
CA ASN A 45 -2.09 -0.95 -11.31
C ASN A 45 -2.91 0.19 -11.92
N GLY A 46 -2.71 1.44 -11.49
CA GLY A 46 -3.42 2.58 -12.03
C GLY A 46 -3.23 3.87 -11.22
N GLY A 47 -3.46 5.01 -11.88
CA GLY A 47 -3.50 6.31 -11.23
C GLY A 47 -4.69 6.43 -10.29
N PHE A 48 -4.49 7.14 -9.18
CA PHE A 48 -5.59 7.49 -8.27
C PHE A 48 -5.41 8.88 -7.69
N GLY A 49 -6.54 9.53 -7.39
CA GLY A 49 -6.57 10.90 -6.89
C GLY A 49 -6.74 11.01 -5.39
N LEU A 50 -6.68 12.25 -4.90
CA LEU A 50 -6.95 12.60 -3.51
C LEU A 50 -8.35 12.14 -3.06
N ASP A 51 -9.35 12.17 -3.93
CA ASP A 51 -10.71 11.73 -3.61
C ASP A 51 -10.76 10.25 -3.22
N GLN A 52 -10.02 9.40 -3.93
CA GLN A 52 -9.95 7.98 -3.60
C GLN A 52 -9.15 7.73 -2.32
N LEU A 53 -8.07 8.49 -2.08
CA LEU A 53 -7.38 8.44 -0.80
C LEU A 53 -8.29 8.90 0.36
N ASN A 54 -9.12 9.92 0.13
CA ASN A 54 -10.12 10.38 1.10
C ASN A 54 -11.18 9.31 1.37
N GLN A 55 -11.61 8.55 0.36
CA GLN A 55 -12.49 7.40 0.54
C GLN A 55 -11.84 6.33 1.42
N VAL A 56 -10.54 6.08 1.25
CA VAL A 56 -9.80 5.15 2.12
C VAL A 56 -9.88 5.62 3.58
N PHE A 57 -9.61 6.89 3.86
CA PHE A 57 -9.70 7.42 5.21
C PHE A 57 -11.13 7.42 5.77
N ALA A 58 -12.13 7.70 4.95
CA ALA A 58 -13.54 7.68 5.35
C ALA A 58 -13.96 6.28 5.80
N VAL A 59 -13.63 5.25 5.04
CA VAL A 59 -13.96 3.85 5.37
C VAL A 59 -13.13 3.34 6.55
N ALA A 60 -11.87 3.80 6.69
CA ALA A 60 -11.07 3.52 7.88
C ALA A 60 -11.72 4.07 9.17
N ALA A 61 -12.54 5.12 9.07
CA ALA A 61 -13.33 5.68 10.17
C ALA A 61 -12.48 5.92 11.44
N GLY A 62 -11.33 6.57 11.26
CA GLY A 62 -10.41 6.92 12.35
C GLY A 62 -9.50 5.79 12.86
N ARG A 63 -9.50 4.62 12.18
CA ARG A 63 -8.44 3.61 12.29
C ARG A 63 -7.12 4.15 11.74
N HIS A 64 -6.01 3.58 12.18
CA HIS A 64 -4.70 3.91 11.64
C HIS A 64 -4.56 3.33 10.22
N VAL A 65 -4.07 4.13 9.28
CA VAL A 65 -3.86 3.71 7.89
C VAL A 65 -2.38 3.80 7.56
N VAL A 66 -1.80 2.69 7.13
CA VAL A 66 -0.46 2.66 6.54
C VAL A 66 -0.59 2.63 5.04
N VAL A 67 -0.16 3.69 4.35
CA VAL A 67 -0.21 3.76 2.89
C VAL A 67 1.17 3.44 2.33
N VAL A 68 1.26 2.48 1.42
CA VAL A 68 2.52 2.04 0.83
C VAL A 68 2.74 2.75 -0.50
N THR A 69 3.89 3.42 -0.69
CA THR A 69 4.23 4.02 -1.98
C THR A 69 4.52 2.94 -3.02
N SER A 70 4.11 3.18 -4.27
CA SER A 70 4.22 2.20 -5.35
C SER A 70 5.55 2.35 -6.10
N HIS A 71 6.05 1.26 -6.69
CA HIS A 71 7.18 1.28 -7.63
C HIS A 71 6.74 0.66 -8.96
N CYS A 72 6.75 1.47 -10.02
CA CYS A 72 6.63 1.01 -11.40
C CYS A 72 7.36 2.01 -12.29
N PRO A 73 8.55 1.67 -12.81
CA PRO A 73 9.44 2.63 -13.46
C PRO A 73 8.89 3.15 -14.79
N TYR A 74 7.96 2.43 -15.42
CA TYR A 74 7.34 2.80 -16.70
C TYR A 74 5.90 3.29 -16.57
N CYS A 75 5.31 3.29 -15.37
CA CYS A 75 3.94 3.73 -15.15
C CYS A 75 3.87 5.25 -14.98
N GLY A 76 3.25 5.96 -15.94
CA GLY A 76 3.18 7.43 -15.92
C GLY A 76 2.45 8.05 -14.71
N TRP A 77 1.68 7.26 -13.95
CA TRP A 77 0.95 7.71 -12.77
C TRP A 77 1.73 7.57 -11.45
N THR A 78 2.77 6.74 -11.38
CA THR A 78 3.39 6.37 -10.09
C THR A 78 3.96 7.58 -9.35
N ALA A 79 4.62 8.50 -10.05
CA ALA A 79 5.16 9.72 -9.43
C ALA A 79 4.06 10.61 -8.85
N GLY A 80 2.97 10.81 -9.59
CA GLY A 80 1.82 11.61 -9.14
C GLY A 80 1.11 10.99 -7.94
N ASN A 81 0.87 9.67 -7.99
CA ASN A 81 0.28 8.92 -6.88
C ASN A 81 1.12 9.06 -5.60
N ASN A 82 2.43 8.81 -5.69
CA ASN A 82 3.30 8.84 -4.51
C ASN A 82 3.45 10.26 -3.95
N ALA A 83 3.57 11.28 -4.80
CA ALA A 83 3.58 12.67 -4.35
C ALA A 83 2.28 13.04 -3.60
N MET A 84 1.14 12.62 -4.14
CA MET A 84 -0.16 12.82 -3.50
C MET A 84 -0.25 12.09 -2.15
N ILE A 85 0.24 10.85 -2.05
CA ILE A 85 0.33 10.09 -0.79
C ILE A 85 1.16 10.86 0.24
N HIS A 86 2.39 11.28 -0.10
CA HIS A 86 3.26 12.00 0.83
C HIS A 86 2.65 13.32 1.32
N ALA A 87 1.95 14.04 0.45
CA ALA A 87 1.32 15.30 0.82
C ALA A 87 0.10 15.11 1.74
N ASN A 88 -0.59 13.97 1.67
CA ASN A 88 -1.92 13.81 2.27
C ASN A 88 -2.04 12.71 3.32
N CYS A 89 -1.06 11.82 3.45
CA CYS A 89 -0.98 10.83 4.53
C CYS A 89 -0.16 11.40 5.69
N THR A 90 -0.87 12.00 6.67
CA THR A 90 -0.25 12.69 7.81
C THR A 90 -0.69 12.09 9.14
N ALA A 91 0.10 12.34 10.18
CA ALA A 91 -0.22 11.89 11.55
C ALA A 91 -1.58 12.45 12.05
N ALA A 92 -1.95 13.67 11.66
CA ALA A 92 -3.25 14.27 11.98
C ALA A 92 -4.44 13.46 11.43
N ARG A 93 -4.22 12.73 10.34
CA ARG A 93 -5.21 11.82 9.71
C ARG A 93 -5.06 10.38 10.18
N LYS A 94 -4.23 10.12 11.21
CA LYS A 94 -3.83 8.78 11.65
C LYS A 94 -3.28 7.97 10.49
N CYS A 95 -2.36 8.55 9.73
CA CYS A 95 -1.76 7.93 8.57
C CYS A 95 -0.23 7.92 8.66
N THR A 96 0.38 6.78 8.31
CA THR A 96 1.83 6.63 8.15
C THR A 96 2.14 6.20 6.72
N VAL A 97 3.15 6.80 6.09
CA VAL A 97 3.64 6.34 4.78
C VAL A 97 4.69 5.26 4.99
N ALA A 98 4.49 4.09 4.39
CA ALA A 98 5.52 3.08 4.22
C ALA A 98 6.19 3.30 2.85
N ASP A 99 7.33 3.99 2.84
CA ASP A 99 7.98 4.42 1.60
C ASP A 99 8.78 3.29 0.92
N PHE A 100 8.06 2.38 0.27
CA PHE A 100 8.66 1.29 -0.48
C PHE A 100 9.34 1.78 -1.77
N GLN A 101 8.85 2.85 -2.40
CA GLN A 101 9.46 3.41 -3.61
C GLN A 101 10.93 3.76 -3.39
N ALA A 102 11.27 4.42 -2.27
CA ALA A 102 12.65 4.77 -1.95
C ALA A 102 13.56 3.52 -1.89
N LEU A 103 13.09 2.45 -1.23
CA LEU A 103 13.83 1.19 -1.14
C LEU A 103 13.96 0.52 -2.50
N ALA A 104 12.88 0.47 -3.27
CA ALA A 104 12.84 -0.11 -4.61
C ALA A 104 13.83 0.57 -5.57
N ASN A 105 13.84 1.91 -5.59
CA ASN A 105 14.74 2.69 -6.44
C ASN A 105 16.22 2.45 -6.11
N ALA A 106 16.54 2.26 -4.82
CA ALA A 106 17.89 1.97 -4.37
C ALA A 106 18.33 0.52 -4.66
N ASN A 107 17.40 -0.37 -5.04
CA ASN A 107 17.65 -1.81 -5.18
C ASN A 107 17.01 -2.41 -6.45
N PRO A 108 17.45 -1.99 -7.65
CA PRO A 108 16.88 -2.48 -8.91
C PRO A 108 16.99 -4.01 -9.09
N GLY A 109 17.99 -4.65 -8.47
CA GLY A 109 18.18 -6.10 -8.50
C GLY A 109 17.14 -6.93 -7.73
N TRP A 110 16.19 -6.30 -7.05
CA TRP A 110 15.09 -7.00 -6.38
C TRP A 110 13.99 -7.48 -7.34
N PHE A 111 13.91 -6.88 -8.52
CA PHE A 111 12.81 -7.08 -9.45
C PHE A 111 13.16 -8.09 -10.54
N VAL A 112 12.12 -8.77 -11.05
CA VAL A 112 12.24 -9.57 -12.27
C VAL A 112 12.25 -8.65 -13.51
N GLY A 113 12.24 -9.23 -14.71
CA GLY A 113 12.46 -8.50 -15.96
C GLY A 113 11.52 -7.32 -16.24
N ASP A 114 10.35 -7.25 -15.60
CA ASP A 114 9.45 -6.10 -15.73
C ASP A 114 9.80 -4.92 -14.81
N GLY A 115 10.66 -5.08 -13.81
CA GLY A 115 10.99 -4.00 -12.88
C GLY A 115 9.87 -3.65 -11.88
N VAL A 116 8.86 -4.51 -11.72
CA VAL A 116 7.73 -4.32 -10.79
C VAL A 116 7.55 -5.51 -9.87
N HIS A 117 7.57 -6.71 -10.42
CA HIS A 117 7.38 -7.93 -9.64
C HIS A 117 8.67 -8.37 -8.96
N MET A 118 8.54 -8.87 -7.74
CA MET A 118 9.65 -9.40 -6.95
C MET A 118 9.47 -10.91 -6.77
N PRO A 119 10.56 -11.70 -6.76
CA PRO A 119 10.48 -13.12 -6.43
C PRO A 119 9.84 -13.34 -5.05
N ILE A 120 8.98 -14.36 -4.94
CA ILE A 120 8.39 -14.76 -3.66
C ILE A 120 9.53 -15.13 -2.68
N GLY A 121 9.52 -14.51 -1.50
CA GLY A 121 10.54 -14.73 -0.47
C GLY A 121 11.88 -14.04 -0.75
N GLY A 122 12.05 -13.38 -1.90
CA GLY A 122 13.27 -12.63 -2.23
C GLY A 122 13.48 -11.39 -1.37
N ALA A 123 14.66 -10.79 -1.48
CA ALA A 123 15.08 -9.63 -0.67
C ALA A 123 14.08 -8.46 -0.73
N GLY A 124 13.57 -8.14 -1.93
CA GLY A 124 12.56 -7.09 -2.09
C GLY A 124 11.22 -7.41 -1.42
N ALA A 125 10.73 -8.65 -1.53
CA ALA A 125 9.50 -9.06 -0.85
C ALA A 125 9.64 -8.99 0.69
N GLN A 126 10.83 -9.30 1.22
CA GLN A 126 11.14 -9.15 2.64
C GLN A 126 11.23 -7.67 3.03
N ALA A 127 11.89 -6.84 2.22
CA ALA A 127 11.99 -5.40 2.44
C ALA A 127 10.61 -4.72 2.44
N TYR A 128 9.73 -5.09 1.50
CA TYR A 128 8.34 -4.65 1.45
C TYR A 128 7.59 -4.96 2.76
N ALA A 129 7.75 -6.17 3.30
CA ALA A 129 7.13 -6.52 4.57
C ALA A 129 7.73 -5.75 5.76
N ARG A 130 9.05 -5.50 5.77
CA ARG A 130 9.72 -4.75 6.85
C ARG A 130 9.38 -3.27 6.85
N VAL A 131 9.26 -2.62 5.68
CA VAL A 131 8.89 -1.20 5.63
C VAL A 131 7.44 -0.98 6.10
N ILE A 132 6.55 -1.95 5.82
CA ILE A 132 5.19 -1.92 6.39
C ILE A 132 5.24 -2.12 7.90
N LEU A 133 5.99 -3.11 8.40
CA LEU A 133 6.13 -3.35 9.84
C LEU A 133 6.66 -2.11 10.59
N ALA A 134 7.62 -1.40 10.02
CA ALA A 134 8.17 -0.17 10.61
C ALA A 134 7.18 1.00 10.63
N ALA A 135 6.11 0.93 9.83
CA ALA A 135 5.08 1.96 9.72
C ALA A 135 3.81 1.67 10.54
N LEU A 136 3.70 0.47 11.15
CA LEU A 136 2.61 0.09 12.07
C LEU A 136 2.75 0.80 13.42
#